data_AF-A0A432W593-F1
#
_entry.id   AF-A0A432W593-F1
#
_cell.length_a   1.000
_cell.length_b   1.000
_cell.length_c   1.000
_cell.angle_alpha   90.00
_cell.angle_beta   90.00
_cell.angle_gamma   90.00
#
_symmetry.space_group_name_H-M   'P 1'
#
loop_
_entity.id
_entity.type
_entity.pdbx_description
1 polymer ?
#
loop_
_entity_poly.entity_id
_entity_poly.type
_entity_poly.pdbx_seq_one_letter_code
_entity_poly.pdbx_strand_id
1 'polypeptide(L)'
;MSLEKMLIEFDGDRDFVSDLLFTIRQEINKFHARLEQVIEQAASDKMTAGEARRIAHIIKSTAMTLHLHEHADQASAIEREIQMATSENPMAMDKIQRLATVVDEMRSIVGFYFEKLEQL
;
A
#
# COMPACT_ATOMS: atom_id res chain seq x y z
N MET A 1 7.30 -10.24 13.58
CA MET A 1 8.02 -11.30 12.83
C MET A 1 7.46 -11.38 11.41
N SER A 2 8.04 -10.61 10.50
CA SER A 2 7.56 -10.45 9.11
C SER A 2 8.74 -10.23 8.17
N LEU A 3 9.69 -9.36 8.53
CA LEU A 3 11.00 -9.29 7.86
C LEU A 3 11.77 -10.63 7.91
N GLU A 4 11.78 -11.29 9.07
CA GLU A 4 12.39 -12.62 9.22
C GLU A 4 11.73 -13.67 8.33
N LYS A 5 10.42 -13.59 8.12
CA LYS A 5 9.70 -14.51 7.23
C LYS A 5 10.10 -14.27 5.77
N MET A 6 10.23 -13.01 5.34
CA MET A 6 10.75 -12.69 4.01
C MET A 6 12.17 -13.23 3.82
N LEU A 7 13.07 -12.99 4.79
CA LEU A 7 14.43 -13.52 4.72
C LEU A 7 14.43 -15.05 4.60
N ILE A 8 13.57 -15.76 5.34
CA ILE A 8 13.44 -17.22 5.20
C ILE A 8 12.90 -17.62 3.82
N GLU A 9 11.89 -16.92 3.30
CA GLU A 9 11.28 -17.19 2.00
C GLU A 9 12.27 -17.02 0.83
N PHE A 10 13.23 -16.10 0.97
CA PHE A 10 14.26 -15.83 -0.02
C PHE A 10 15.63 -16.40 0.38
N ASP A 11 15.66 -17.54 1.07
CA ASP A 11 16.88 -18.31 1.41
C ASP A 11 17.98 -17.51 2.14
N GLY A 12 17.59 -16.45 2.84
CA GLY A 12 18.50 -15.55 3.55
C GLY A 12 19.21 -14.53 2.64
N ASP A 13 18.82 -14.41 1.38
CA ASP A 13 19.38 -13.43 0.43
C ASP A 13 18.98 -12.00 0.81
N ARG A 14 19.87 -11.35 1.57
CA ARG A 14 19.67 -9.99 2.07
C ARG A 14 19.70 -8.95 0.95
N ASP A 15 20.51 -9.15 -0.08
CA ASP A 15 20.64 -8.19 -1.18
C ASP A 15 19.34 -8.17 -1.99
N PHE A 16 18.81 -9.36 -2.30
CA PHE A 16 17.51 -9.48 -2.94
C PHE A 16 16.38 -8.85 -2.11
N VAL A 17 16.34 -9.14 -0.80
CA VAL A 17 15.33 -8.58 0.10
C VAL A 17 15.45 -7.05 0.20
N SER A 18 16.68 -6.52 0.20
CA SER A 18 16.93 -5.07 0.18
C SER A 18 16.40 -4.42 -1.09
N ASP A 19 16.70 -4.99 -2.26
CA ASP A 19 16.23 -4.49 -3.56
C ASP A 19 14.70 -4.55 -3.68
N LEU A 20 14.10 -5.62 -3.15
CA LEU A 20 12.64 -5.77 -3.07
C LEU A 20 12.03 -4.68 -2.18
N LEU A 21 12.55 -4.48 -0.97
CA LEU A 21 12.06 -3.45 -0.05
C LEU A 21 12.26 -2.04 -0.63
N PHE A 22 13.37 -1.79 -1.32
CA PHE A 22 13.63 -0.53 -2.01
C PHE A 22 12.58 -0.25 -3.09
N THR A 23 12.30 -1.24 -3.93
CA THR A 23 11.29 -1.15 -5.00
C THR A 23 9.91 -0.89 -4.41
N ILE A 24 9.53 -1.66 -3.39
CA ILE A 24 8.25 -1.50 -2.70
C ILE A 24 8.13 -0.10 -2.07
N ARG A 25 9.19 0.40 -1.42
CA ARG A 25 9.22 1.73 -0.82
C ARG A 25 8.96 2.83 -1.85
N GLN A 26 9.56 2.73 -3.03
CA GLN A 26 9.34 3.69 -4.10
C GLN A 26 7.88 3.69 -4.58
N GLU A 27 7.29 2.52 -4.80
CA GLU A 27 5.90 2.41 -5.26
C GLU A 27 4.91 2.90 -4.20
N ILE A 28 5.09 2.51 -2.93
CA ILE A 28 4.24 2.97 -1.82
C ILE A 28 4.30 4.50 -1.68
N ASN A 29 5.48 5.11 -1.78
CA ASN A 29 5.61 6.57 -1.71
C ASN A 29 4.88 7.28 -2.87
N LYS A 30 4.89 6.71 -4.08
CA LYS A 30 4.13 7.26 -5.22
C LYS A 30 2.63 7.20 -4.95
N PHE A 31 2.12 6.08 -4.43
CA PHE A 31 0.71 5.95 -4.12
C PHE A 31 0.28 6.86 -2.98
N HIS A 32 1.11 7.01 -1.94
CA HIS A 32 0.88 7.94 -0.84
C HIS A 32 0.70 9.36 -1.35
N ALA A 33 1.69 9.87 -2.12
CA ALA A 33 1.65 11.22 -2.66
C ALA A 33 0.43 11.45 -3.57
N ARG A 34 0.05 10.44 -4.35
CA ARG A 34 -1.14 10.52 -5.22
C ARG A 34 -2.44 10.59 -4.41
N LEU A 35 -2.55 9.82 -3.33
CA LEU A 35 -3.72 9.83 -2.46
C LEU A 35 -3.82 11.16 -1.69
N GLU A 36 -2.71 11.67 -1.16
CA GLU A 36 -2.65 12.99 -0.51
C GLU A 36 -3.07 14.11 -1.45
N GLN A 37 -2.53 14.13 -2.66
CA GLN A 37 -2.90 15.14 -3.67
C GLN A 37 -4.41 15.18 -3.89
N VAL A 38 -5.06 14.02 -3.99
CA VAL A 38 -6.50 13.89 -4.23
C VAL A 38 -7.32 14.34 -3.01
N ILE A 39 -6.83 14.05 -1.80
CA ILE A 39 -7.47 14.48 -0.55
C ILE A 39 -7.39 16.01 -0.41
N GLU A 40 -6.23 16.60 -0.68
CA GLU A 40 -6.00 18.05 -0.57
C GLU A 40 -6.71 18.85 -1.68
N GLN A 41 -6.70 18.33 -2.91
CA GLN A 41 -7.26 18.98 -4.09
C GLN A 41 -8.71 18.56 -4.38
N ALA A 42 -9.46 18.11 -3.38
CA ALA A 42 -10.79 17.51 -3.50
C ALA A 42 -11.82 18.29 -4.36
N ALA A 43 -11.59 19.58 -4.63
CA ALA A 43 -12.39 20.41 -5.53
C ALA A 43 -11.94 20.41 -7.01
N SER A 44 -10.69 20.07 -7.35
CA SER A 44 -10.12 20.19 -8.70
C SER A 44 -9.55 18.91 -9.30
N ASP A 45 -9.02 17.98 -8.49
CA ASP A 45 -8.46 16.72 -8.98
C ASP A 45 -9.32 15.55 -8.48
N LYS A 46 -10.05 14.92 -9.39
CA LYS A 46 -10.92 13.78 -9.07
C LYS A 46 -10.19 12.49 -9.38
N MET A 47 -9.80 11.75 -8.35
CA MET A 47 -9.38 10.36 -8.53
C MET A 47 -10.55 9.53 -9.05
N THR A 48 -10.29 8.68 -10.03
CA THR A 48 -11.31 7.75 -10.53
C THR A 48 -11.43 6.54 -9.60
N ALA A 49 -12.63 5.96 -9.49
CA ALA A 49 -12.81 4.70 -8.77
C ALA A 49 -11.91 3.57 -9.31
N GLY A 50 -11.65 3.56 -10.62
CA GLY A 50 -10.73 2.61 -11.25
C GLY A 50 -9.29 2.75 -10.76
N GLU A 51 -8.80 3.99 -10.62
CA GLU A 51 -7.46 4.29 -10.10
C GLU A 51 -7.35 3.89 -8.63
N ALA A 52 -8.29 4.32 -7.79
CA ALA A 52 -8.30 3.98 -6.35
C ALA A 52 -8.34 2.46 -6.12
N ARG A 53 -9.19 1.75 -6.88
CA ARG A 53 -9.28 0.29 -6.83
C ARG A 53 -7.96 -0.36 -7.24
N ARG A 54 -7.30 0.16 -8.28
CA ARG A 54 -5.98 -0.35 -8.72
C ARG A 54 -4.93 -0.15 -7.62
N ILE A 55 -4.90 1.01 -6.96
CA ILE A 55 -3.99 1.25 -5.85
C ILE A 55 -4.27 0.25 -4.72
N ALA A 56 -5.52 0.11 -4.28
CA ALA A 56 -5.91 -0.86 -3.24
C ALA A 56 -5.50 -2.29 -3.60
N HIS A 57 -5.67 -2.69 -4.86
CA HIS A 57 -5.24 -3.99 -5.37
C HIS A 57 -3.72 -4.22 -5.24
N ILE A 58 -2.92 -3.24 -5.66
CA ILE A 58 -1.45 -3.31 -5.60
C ILE A 58 -0.98 -3.35 -4.14
N ILE A 59 -1.58 -2.51 -3.29
CA ILE A 59 -1.28 -2.43 -1.86
C ILE A 59 -1.59 -3.76 -1.16
N LYS A 60 -2.74 -4.38 -1.47
CA LYS A 60 -3.09 -5.72 -1.00
C LYS A 60 -2.02 -6.76 -1.37
N SER A 61 -1.64 -6.82 -2.64
CA SER A 61 -0.63 -7.79 -3.11
C SER A 61 0.73 -7.54 -2.47
N THR A 62 1.12 -6.28 -2.33
CA THR A 62 2.36 -5.86 -1.66
C THR A 62 2.36 -6.26 -0.18
N ALA A 63 1.25 -6.03 0.53
CA ALA A 63 1.09 -6.41 1.92
C ALA A 63 1.23 -7.93 2.11
N MET A 64 0.68 -8.73 1.19
CA MET A 64 0.85 -10.19 1.20
C MET A 64 2.32 -10.59 1.03
N THR A 65 3.05 -9.99 0.08
CA THR A 65 4.50 -10.22 -0.09
C THR A 65 5.30 -9.88 1.16
N LEU A 66 4.91 -8.83 1.89
CA LEU A 66 5.55 -8.40 3.12
C LEU A 66 5.09 -9.16 4.38
N HIS A 67 4.23 -10.17 4.23
CA HIS A 67 3.60 -10.91 5.33
C HIS A 67 2.78 -10.02 6.29
N LEU A 68 2.18 -8.95 5.75
CA LEU A 68 1.31 -8.00 6.45
C LEU A 68 -0.17 -8.34 6.22
N HIS A 69 -0.60 -9.53 6.65
CA HIS A 69 -1.93 -10.05 6.34
C HIS A 69 -3.08 -9.12 6.75
N GLU A 70 -2.99 -8.46 7.91
CA GLU A 70 -4.01 -7.50 8.35
C GLU A 70 -4.17 -6.33 7.36
N HIS A 71 -3.07 -5.79 6.85
CA HIS A 71 -3.09 -4.68 5.89
C HIS A 71 -3.60 -5.17 4.53
N ALA A 72 -3.27 -6.41 4.15
CA ALA A 72 -3.82 -7.04 2.95
C ALA A 72 -5.35 -7.20 3.04
N ASP A 73 -5.86 -7.63 4.20
CA ASP A 73 -7.30 -7.78 4.43
C ASP A 73 -8.03 -6.43 4.42
N GLN A 74 -7.44 -5.40 5.05
CA GLN A 74 -7.97 -4.04 5.01
C GLN A 74 -8.01 -3.48 3.58
N ALA A 75 -6.92 -3.59 2.83
CA ALA A 75 -6.85 -3.15 1.43
C ALA A 75 -7.85 -3.93 0.54
N SER A 76 -8.02 -5.23 0.78
CA SER A 76 -9.01 -6.08 0.10
C SER A 76 -10.46 -5.68 0.41
N ALA A 77 -10.76 -5.28 1.64
CA ALA A 77 -12.08 -4.74 2.00
C ALA A 77 -12.35 -3.43 1.26
N ILE A 78 -11.39 -2.49 1.28
CA ILE A 78 -11.50 -1.20 0.60
C ILE A 78 -11.65 -1.38 -0.93
N GLU A 79 -10.86 -2.27 -1.54
CA GLU A 79 -10.94 -2.60 -2.98
C GLU A 79 -12.37 -3.03 -3.38
N ARG A 80 -12.99 -3.91 -2.57
CA ARG A 80 -14.36 -4.40 -2.80
C ARG A 80 -15.40 -3.29 -2.61
N GLU A 81 -15.25 -2.47 -1.58
CA GLU A 81 -16.15 -1.33 -1.34
C GLU A 81 -16.10 -0.32 -2.50
N ILE A 82 -14.91 -0.04 -3.04
CA ILE A 82 -14.74 0.83 -4.21
C ILE A 82 -15.36 0.19 -5.46
N GLN A 83 -15.20 -1.12 -5.65
CA GLN A 83 -15.81 -1.83 -6.77
C GLN A 83 -17.34 -1.80 -6.73
N MET A 84 -17.94 -1.85 -5.53
CA MET A 84 -19.39 -1.83 -5.33
C MET A 84 -19.99 -0.42 -5.36
N ALA A 85 -19.21 0.61 -5.05
CA ALA A 85 -19.56 2.00 -5.29
C ALA A 85 -19.60 2.23 -6.81
N THR A 86 -20.76 2.03 -7.42
CA THR A 86 -20.98 2.18 -8.86
C THR A 86 -20.49 3.53 -9.39
N SER A 87 -20.20 3.60 -10.70
CA SER A 87 -19.73 4.78 -11.44
C SER A 87 -20.63 6.02 -11.37
N GLU A 88 -21.82 5.91 -10.78
CA GLU A 88 -22.80 6.99 -10.62
C GLU A 88 -22.75 7.67 -9.24
N ASN A 89 -22.01 7.10 -8.28
CA ASN A 89 -21.85 7.67 -6.95
C ASN A 89 -20.46 8.32 -6.84
N PRO A 90 -20.34 9.62 -6.47
CA PRO A 90 -19.03 10.20 -6.18
C PRO A 90 -18.27 9.26 -5.23
N MET A 91 -17.05 8.90 -5.61
CA MET A 91 -16.22 8.05 -4.78
C MET A 91 -16.14 8.68 -3.39
N ALA A 92 -16.66 7.96 -2.40
CA ALA A 92 -16.79 8.53 -1.08
C ALA A 92 -15.39 8.82 -0.55
N MET A 93 -15.12 10.07 -0.20
CA MET A 93 -13.81 10.53 0.29
C MET A 93 -13.32 9.68 1.47
N ASP A 94 -14.25 9.10 2.25
CA ASP A 94 -13.95 8.13 3.31
C ASP A 94 -13.09 6.94 2.84
N LYS A 95 -13.29 6.43 1.62
CA LYS A 95 -12.58 5.25 1.09
C LYS A 95 -11.15 5.61 0.70
N ILE A 96 -10.99 6.79 0.10
CA ILE A 96 -9.67 7.33 -0.26
C ILE A 96 -8.86 7.61 1.00
N GLN A 97 -9.46 8.21 2.02
CA GLN A 97 -8.80 8.47 3.30
C GLN A 97 -8.38 7.16 3.99
N ARG A 98 -9.27 6.17 4.06
CA ARG A 98 -8.94 4.84 4.61
C ARG A 98 -7.81 4.16 3.83
N LEU A 99 -7.83 4.25 2.49
CA LEU A 99 -6.76 3.70 1.67
C LEU A 99 -5.43 4.43 1.93
N ALA A 100 -5.45 5.76 2.05
CA ALA A 100 -4.27 6.56 2.38
C ALA A 100 -3.67 6.16 3.74
N THR A 101 -4.50 5.91 4.75
CA THR A 101 -4.04 5.40 6.06
C THR A 101 -3.31 4.06 5.93
N VAL A 102 -3.88 3.08 5.24
CA VAL A 102 -3.23 1.76 5.04
C VAL A 102 -1.90 1.92 4.29
N VAL A 103 -1.86 2.79 3.28
CA VAL A 103 -0.64 3.07 2.52
C VAL A 103 0.45 3.70 3.40
N ASP A 104 0.10 4.65 4.27
CA ASP A 104 1.06 5.31 5.17
C ASP A 104 1.57 4.38 6.28
N GLU A 105 0.73 3.51 6.82
CA GLU A 105 1.13 2.47 7.76
C GLU A 105 2.14 1.51 7.11
N MET A 106 1.83 1.03 5.90
CA MET A 106 2.75 0.17 5.15
C MET A 106 4.06 0.88 4.81
N ARG A 107 4.01 2.17 4.45
CA ARG A 107 5.20 3.00 4.19
C ARG A 107 6.12 3.03 5.41
N SER A 108 5.55 3.24 6.59
CA SER A 108 6.27 3.25 7.86
C SER A 108 6.91 1.89 8.16
N ILE A 109 6.17 0.80 7.96
CA ILE A 109 6.67 -0.56 8.17
C ILE A 109 7.82 -0.91 7.20
N VAL A 110 7.69 -0.57 5.92
CA VAL A 110 8.73 -0.82 4.92
C VAL A 110 9.98 0.00 5.22
N GLY A 111 9.84 1.25 5.67
CA GLY A 111 10.94 2.06 6.16
C GLY A 111 11.68 1.37 7.31
N PHE A 112 10.94 0.91 8.32
CA PHE A 112 11.50 0.16 9.44
C PHE A 112 12.20 -1.13 9.02
N TYR A 113 11.66 -1.90 8.06
CA TYR A 113 12.31 -3.11 7.57
C TYR A 113 13.63 -2.82 6.86
N PHE A 114 13.66 -1.75 6.07
CA PHE A 114 14.87 -1.34 5.36
C PHE A 114 15.98 -0.98 6.37
N GLU A 115 15.69 -0.15 7.36
CA GLU A 115 16.64 0.21 8.43
C GLU A 115 17.10 -1.00 9.25
N LYS A 116 16.17 -1.92 9.55
CA LYS A 116 16.50 -3.14 10.31
C LYS A 116 17.39 -4.09 9.50
N LEU A 117 17.20 -4.20 8.19
CA LEU A 117 18.01 -5.04 7.33
C LEU A 117 19.46 -4.57 7.27
N GLU A 118 19.69 -3.24 7.24
CA GLU A 118 21.03 -2.64 7.26
C GLU A 118 21.80 -2.89 8.58
N GLN A 119 21.10 -3.26 9.65
CA GLN A 119 21.70 -3.53 10.97
C GLN A 119 22.02 -5.01 11.23
N LEU A 120 21.52 -5.93 10.38
CA LEU A 120 21.71 -7.38 10.51
C LEU A 120 23.01 -7.85 9.87
#